data_AF-N4XN83-F1
#
_entry.id   AF-N4XN83-F1
#
_cell.length_a   1.000
_cell.length_b   1.000
_cell.length_c   1.000
_cell.angle_alpha   90.00
_cell.angle_beta   90.00
_cell.angle_gamma   90.00
#
_symmetry.space_group_name_H-M   'P 1'
#
loop_
_entity.id
_entity.type
_entity.pdbx_description
1 polymer ?
#
loop_
_entity_poly.entity_id
_entity_poly.type
_entity_poly.pdbx_seq_one_letter_code
_entity_poly.pdbx_strand_id
1 'polypeptide(L)'
;MAQDNAPNAAPTSPPAHTDNNVDTSMPDAATPQPAPKPEKPAHILHQSTFRKPTWSYLHLTLTSPSFPSSSTSTPQSDVSPLLVSSLLTSALRTYLGTMGTAIPVDILKTAGRDVWIRVPRQDVRGVRAALGSWIGRVEGEDVGVEGGKVGVAWKVLGGAGVLGGMGGGEEVFG
;
A
#
# COMPACT_ATOMS: atom_id res chain seq x y z
N MET A 1 55.61 -30.89 -11.96
CA MET A 1 56.66 -30.33 -12.83
C MET A 1 56.28 -28.88 -13.10
N ALA A 2 56.86 -27.99 -12.30
CA ALA A 2 56.71 -26.54 -12.41
C ALA A 2 58.03 -26.01 -13.00
N GLN A 3 57.95 -25.07 -13.92
CA GLN A 3 59.11 -24.40 -14.53
C GLN A 3 58.78 -22.89 -14.48
N ASP A 4 59.41 -22.13 -13.59
CA ASP A 4 60.68 -21.38 -13.80
C ASP A 4 60.47 -20.24 -14.82
N ASN A 5 60.85 -18.96 -14.66
CA ASN A 5 61.39 -18.09 -13.61
C ASN A 5 61.50 -16.68 -14.27
N ALA A 6 61.68 -15.63 -13.47
CA ALA A 6 61.64 -14.19 -13.81
C ALA A 6 62.91 -13.70 -14.60
N PRO A 7 63.33 -12.40 -14.61
CA PRO A 7 62.66 -11.09 -14.69
C PRO A 7 63.28 -10.14 -15.78
N ASN A 8 62.80 -8.89 -15.86
CA ASN A 8 63.60 -7.64 -15.86
C ASN A 8 63.53 -6.66 -17.08
N ALA A 9 63.23 -5.40 -16.69
CA ALA A 9 63.63 -4.06 -17.16
C ALA A 9 63.69 -3.65 -18.66
N ALA A 10 63.02 -2.50 -18.91
CA ALA A 10 63.20 -1.58 -20.04
C ALA A 10 64.60 -0.91 -20.06
N PRO A 11 65.01 -0.16 -21.11
CA PRO A 11 64.60 1.26 -21.26
C PRO A 11 64.56 1.90 -22.69
N THR A 12 63.93 3.09 -22.77
CA THR A 12 64.22 4.32 -23.57
C THR A 12 64.08 4.41 -25.12
N SER A 13 63.02 5.14 -25.58
CA SER A 13 62.90 6.37 -26.46
C SER A 13 63.98 6.76 -27.53
N PRO A 14 63.78 7.76 -28.47
CA PRO A 14 62.61 8.45 -29.14
C PRO A 14 62.86 8.70 -30.70
N PRO A 15 62.44 9.79 -31.44
CA PRO A 15 61.15 10.48 -31.68
C PRO A 15 60.75 10.75 -33.19
N ALA A 16 59.50 11.24 -33.37
CA ALA A 16 59.01 12.32 -34.26
C ALA A 16 58.81 12.21 -35.80
N HIS A 17 57.83 13.04 -36.26
CA HIS A 17 57.57 13.63 -37.60
C HIS A 17 56.42 13.03 -38.46
N THR A 18 55.23 13.67 -38.49
CA THR A 18 54.66 14.63 -39.52
C THR A 18 54.25 13.93 -40.83
N ASP A 19 53.22 14.27 -41.61
CA ASP A 19 52.11 15.23 -41.60
C ASP A 19 51.15 14.78 -42.73
N ASN A 20 49.85 15.02 -42.53
CA ASN A 20 48.82 15.44 -43.49
C ASN A 20 48.48 14.70 -44.82
N ASN A 21 47.16 14.51 -44.91
CA ASN A 21 46.27 14.82 -46.04
C ASN A 21 45.90 13.69 -47.01
N VAL A 22 44.66 13.18 -46.86
CA VAL A 22 43.91 12.54 -47.94
C VAL A 22 42.56 13.24 -48.07
N ASP A 23 42.33 13.68 -49.30
CA ASP A 23 41.17 14.42 -49.81
C ASP A 23 39.88 13.56 -49.84
N THR A 24 38.81 14.34 -49.85
CA THR A 24 37.37 14.14 -49.81
C THR A 24 36.79 13.22 -50.90
N SER A 25 35.88 12.32 -50.54
CA SER A 25 34.46 12.30 -50.98
C SER A 25 33.78 10.93 -50.88
N MET A 26 32.51 10.97 -50.47
CA MET A 26 31.65 9.91 -49.92
C MET A 26 31.12 8.89 -50.95
N PRO A 27 30.53 7.77 -50.47
CA PRO A 27 29.07 7.69 -50.54
C PRO A 27 28.36 7.17 -49.29
N ASP A 28 27.25 7.85 -48.99
CA ASP A 28 25.93 7.36 -48.55
C ASP A 28 25.77 6.47 -47.30
N ALA A 29 25.35 7.17 -46.24
CA ALA A 29 24.50 6.79 -45.10
C ALA A 29 24.17 5.31 -44.82
N ALA A 30 24.92 4.71 -43.88
CA ALA A 30 24.38 3.73 -42.95
C ALA A 30 24.44 4.32 -41.53
N THR A 31 23.27 4.70 -41.00
CA THR A 31 23.09 5.25 -39.65
C THR A 31 23.58 4.26 -38.59
N PRO A 32 24.60 4.58 -37.76
CA PRO A 32 24.92 3.78 -36.59
C PRO A 32 23.86 4.04 -35.51
N GLN A 33 23.17 2.99 -35.06
CA GLN A 33 22.30 3.07 -33.88
C GLN A 33 23.11 3.53 -32.65
N PRO A 34 22.67 4.58 -31.94
CA PRO A 34 23.29 4.96 -30.68
C PRO A 34 23.05 3.88 -29.63
N ALA A 35 24.12 3.40 -28.99
CA ALA A 35 24.01 2.51 -27.84
C ALA A 35 23.16 3.17 -26.72
N PRO A 36 22.28 2.43 -26.04
CA PRO A 36 21.48 2.98 -24.95
C PRO A 36 22.39 3.45 -23.81
N LYS A 37 22.31 4.74 -23.49
CA LYS A 37 23.00 5.32 -22.33
C LYS A 37 22.42 4.69 -21.05
N PRO A 38 23.25 4.30 -20.07
CA PRO A 38 22.76 3.80 -18.80
C PRO A 38 21.94 4.90 -18.11
N GLU A 39 20.66 4.62 -17.91
CA GLU A 39 19.72 5.50 -17.23
C GLU A 39 20.17 5.69 -15.78
N LYS A 40 20.40 6.94 -15.38
CA LYS A 40 20.73 7.27 -13.99
C LYS A 40 19.50 6.94 -13.13
N PRO A 41 19.63 6.20 -12.02
CA PRO A 41 18.49 5.89 -11.17
C PRO A 41 17.87 7.20 -10.66
N ALA A 42 16.55 7.31 -10.79
CA ALA A 42 15.77 8.45 -10.34
C ALA A 42 16.14 8.78 -8.88
N HIS A 43 16.65 9.99 -8.64
CA HIS A 43 17.04 10.43 -7.31
C HIS A 43 15.78 10.57 -6.45
N ILE A 44 15.67 9.73 -5.42
CA ILE A 44 14.60 9.82 -4.42
C ILE A 44 14.82 11.13 -3.68
N LEU A 45 14.07 12.18 -4.06
CA LEU A 45 14.21 13.53 -3.52
C LEU A 45 13.87 13.59 -2.03
N HIS A 46 12.93 12.77 -1.55
CA HIS A 46 12.61 12.66 -0.14
C HIS A 46 12.13 11.24 0.20
N GLN A 47 12.85 10.57 1.11
CA GLN A 47 12.45 9.31 1.71
C GLN A 47 12.01 9.56 3.16
N SER A 48 10.70 9.69 3.38
CA SER A 48 10.16 9.79 4.75
C SER A 48 10.02 8.39 5.34
N THR A 49 10.88 8.04 6.30
CA THR A 49 10.74 6.82 7.09
C THR A 49 10.05 7.15 8.41
N PHE A 50 8.75 6.92 8.51
CA PHE A 50 8.04 6.92 9.79
C PHE A 50 8.49 5.69 10.60
N ARG A 51 9.53 5.85 11.42
CA ARG A 51 10.18 4.73 12.10
C ARG A 51 9.31 4.06 13.17
N LYS A 52 8.31 4.75 13.73
CA LYS A 52 7.41 4.23 14.78
C LYS A 52 6.01 4.89 14.76
N PRO A 53 5.14 4.59 13.78
CA PRO A 53 3.76 5.05 13.86
C PRO A 53 3.08 4.38 15.06
N THR A 54 2.57 5.16 16.01
CA THR A 54 1.86 4.65 17.21
C THR A 54 0.51 4.06 16.85
N TRP A 55 -0.10 4.56 15.77
CA TRP A 55 -1.40 4.15 15.26
C TRP A 55 -1.28 3.47 13.90
N SER A 56 -2.20 2.57 13.63
CA SER A 56 -2.46 1.98 12.33
C SER A 56 -3.89 2.30 11.93
N TYR A 57 -4.07 2.63 10.66
CA TYR A 57 -5.36 2.92 10.08
C TYR A 57 -5.85 1.68 9.36
N LEU A 58 -7.15 1.41 9.41
CA LEU A 58 -7.82 0.32 8.71
C LEU A 58 -9.03 0.88 7.95
N HIS A 59 -9.19 0.45 6.71
CA HIS A 59 -10.37 0.69 5.90
C HIS A 59 -11.19 -0.60 5.87
N LEU A 60 -12.44 -0.50 6.32
CA LEU A 60 -13.38 -1.59 6.49
C LEU A 60 -14.63 -1.32 5.68
N THR A 61 -15.26 -2.36 5.14
CA THR A 61 -16.60 -2.30 4.56
C THR A 61 -17.49 -3.30 5.27
N LEU A 62 -18.69 -2.87 5.62
CA LEU A 62 -19.72 -3.77 6.14
C LEU A 62 -20.36 -4.54 4.97
N THR A 63 -20.30 -5.87 5.03
CA THR A 63 -20.83 -6.77 4.00
C THR A 63 -21.93 -7.65 4.56
N SER A 64 -22.89 -8.03 3.72
CA SER A 64 -23.97 -8.97 4.05
C SER A 64 -24.31 -9.78 2.81
N PRO A 65 -24.71 -11.06 2.95
CA PRO A 65 -25.26 -11.84 1.85
C PRO A 65 -26.51 -11.21 1.21
N SER A 66 -27.26 -10.37 1.94
CA SER A 66 -28.41 -9.63 1.38
C SER A 66 -28.00 -8.35 0.62
N PHE A 67 -26.72 -7.97 0.64
CA PHE A 67 -26.22 -6.83 -0.13
C PHE A 67 -25.65 -7.34 -1.46
N PRO A 68 -26.28 -7.07 -2.63
CA PRO A 68 -25.62 -7.33 -3.89
C PRO A 68 -24.35 -6.47 -3.99
N SER A 69 -23.22 -7.10 -4.34
CA SER A 69 -21.88 -6.49 -4.38
C SER A 69 -21.66 -5.48 -5.53
N SER A 70 -22.72 -4.98 -6.17
CA SER A 70 -22.61 -4.07 -7.30
C SER A 70 -23.72 -3.03 -7.25
N SER A 71 -23.29 -1.76 -7.16
CA SER A 71 -23.92 -0.57 -7.74
C SER A 71 -25.45 -0.51 -7.78
N THR A 72 -26.06 0.40 -7.03
CA THR A 72 -27.01 1.41 -7.57
C THR A 72 -27.32 2.43 -6.48
N SER A 73 -26.97 3.67 -6.79
CA SER A 73 -27.52 4.95 -6.31
C SER A 73 -28.83 4.90 -5.52
N THR A 74 -28.75 4.58 -4.24
CA THR A 74 -29.61 5.21 -3.24
C THR A 74 -28.67 5.93 -2.27
N PRO A 75 -29.06 7.08 -1.70
CA PRO A 75 -28.34 7.68 -0.58
C PRO A 75 -28.49 6.72 0.60
N GLN A 76 -27.66 5.68 0.60
CA GLN A 76 -27.63 4.71 1.66
C GLN A 76 -27.13 5.47 2.86
N SER A 77 -28.03 5.70 3.82
CA SER A 77 -27.73 6.40 5.07
C SER A 77 -26.44 5.85 5.63
N ASP A 78 -25.52 6.75 5.99
CA ASP A 78 -24.26 6.36 6.61
C ASP A 78 -24.54 5.46 7.80
N VAL A 79 -23.84 4.33 7.89
CA VAL A 79 -24.00 3.41 9.02
C VAL A 79 -23.68 4.16 10.30
N SER A 80 -24.57 4.08 11.28
CA SER A 80 -24.45 4.86 12.51
C SER A 80 -23.13 4.53 13.24
N PRO A 81 -22.35 5.53 13.68
CA PRO A 81 -21.07 5.28 14.36
C PRO A 81 -21.23 4.46 15.65
N LEU A 82 -22.39 4.57 16.32
CA LEU A 82 -22.71 3.80 17.51
C LEU A 82 -22.86 2.30 17.20
N LEU A 83 -23.55 1.97 16.09
CA LEU A 83 -23.65 0.59 15.64
C LEU A 83 -22.29 0.04 15.25
N VAL A 84 -21.50 0.80 14.49
CA VAL A 84 -20.13 0.43 14.14
C VAL A 84 -19.32 0.09 15.39
N SER A 85 -19.33 0.97 16.40
CA SER A 85 -18.62 0.74 17.66
C SER A 85 -19.09 -0.54 18.37
N SER A 86 -20.41 -0.78 18.40
CA SER A 86 -20.98 -2.00 19.00
C SER A 86 -20.52 -3.26 18.27
N LEU A 87 -20.57 -3.28 16.95
CA LEU A 87 -20.14 -4.43 16.14
C LEU A 87 -18.63 -4.66 16.23
N LEU A 88 -17.81 -3.61 16.20
CA LEU A 88 -16.36 -3.71 16.39
C LEU A 88 -16.05 -4.28 17.77
N THR A 89 -16.70 -3.78 18.82
CA THR A 89 -16.51 -4.27 20.19
C THR A 89 -16.94 -5.74 20.31
N SER A 90 -18.05 -6.12 19.67
CA SER A 90 -18.51 -7.51 19.61
C SER A 90 -17.48 -8.42 18.93
N ALA A 91 -16.97 -8.02 17.76
CA ALA A 91 -15.95 -8.76 17.03
C ALA A 91 -14.68 -8.96 17.86
N LEU A 92 -14.17 -7.88 18.45
CA LEU A 92 -12.98 -7.92 19.29
C LEU A 92 -13.19 -8.80 20.53
N ARG A 93 -14.38 -8.71 21.15
CA ARG A 93 -14.73 -9.54 22.30
C ARG A 93 -14.79 -11.02 21.96
N THR A 94 -15.32 -11.39 20.79
CA THR A 94 -15.43 -12.80 20.39
C THR A 94 -14.07 -13.44 20.09
N TYR A 95 -13.11 -12.67 19.57
CA TYR A 95 -11.81 -13.20 19.16
C TYR A 95 -10.74 -13.08 20.26
N LEU A 96 -10.70 -11.95 20.97
CA LEU A 96 -9.68 -11.61 21.98
C LEU A 96 -10.22 -11.62 23.43
N GLY A 97 -11.51 -11.91 23.62
CA GLY A 97 -12.14 -11.90 24.93
C GLY A 97 -12.30 -10.49 25.51
N THR A 98 -12.33 -10.39 26.85
CA THR A 98 -12.45 -9.10 27.57
C THR A 98 -11.34 -8.11 27.23
N MET A 99 -10.11 -8.61 27.01
CA MET A 99 -8.96 -7.81 26.57
C MET A 99 -9.21 -7.11 25.24
N GLY A 100 -9.92 -7.76 24.30
CA GLY A 100 -10.29 -7.15 23.03
C GLY A 100 -11.09 -5.87 23.17
N THR A 101 -11.90 -5.76 24.23
CA THR A 101 -12.72 -4.58 24.49
C THR A 101 -11.96 -3.42 25.15
N ALA A 102 -10.76 -3.69 25.66
CA ALA A 102 -9.86 -2.66 26.20
C ALA A 102 -8.99 -2.01 25.12
N ILE A 103 -9.00 -2.54 23.88
CA ILE A 103 -8.26 -1.96 22.76
C ILE A 103 -8.90 -0.62 22.40
N PRO A 104 -8.16 0.51 22.44
CA PRO A 104 -8.72 1.80 22.04
C PRO A 104 -8.88 1.81 20.51
N VAL A 105 -10.13 1.81 20.06
CA VAL A 105 -10.47 1.93 18.64
C VAL A 105 -11.26 3.21 18.45
N ASP A 106 -10.80 4.06 17.53
CA ASP A 106 -11.53 5.27 17.19
C ASP A 106 -12.01 5.23 15.74
N ILE A 107 -13.25 5.66 15.55
CA ILE A 107 -13.91 5.78 14.25
C ILE A 107 -13.58 7.17 13.70
N LEU A 108 -13.01 7.22 12.50
CA LEU A 108 -12.56 8.46 11.87
C LEU A 108 -13.60 9.01 10.91
N LYS A 109 -14.16 8.14 10.07
CA LYS A 109 -15.14 8.47 9.03
C LYS A 109 -16.04 7.26 8.81
N THR A 110 -17.30 7.52 8.54
CA THR A 110 -18.28 6.57 8.04
C THR A 110 -18.85 7.15 6.75
N ALA A 111 -18.81 6.41 5.66
CA ALA A 111 -19.39 6.81 4.39
C ALA A 111 -20.15 5.62 3.80
N GLY A 112 -21.47 5.66 3.82
CA GLY A 112 -22.33 4.53 3.52
C GLY A 112 -21.96 3.32 4.40
N ARG A 113 -21.39 2.28 3.79
CA ARG A 113 -20.94 1.04 4.46
C ARG A 113 -19.44 0.99 4.74
N ASP A 114 -18.71 1.99 4.27
CA ASP A 114 -17.27 2.08 4.46
C ASP A 114 -16.95 2.83 5.74
N VAL A 115 -15.98 2.31 6.48
CA VAL A 115 -15.60 2.77 7.80
C VAL A 115 -14.08 2.83 7.88
N TRP A 116 -13.58 3.98 8.31
CA TRP A 116 -12.16 4.18 8.59
C TRP A 116 -11.96 4.21 10.09
N ILE A 117 -11.08 3.34 10.59
CA ILE A 117 -10.74 3.27 12.01
C ILE A 117 -9.25 3.46 12.23
N ARG A 118 -8.89 3.97 13.41
CA ARG A 118 -7.53 3.90 13.93
C ARG A 118 -7.45 2.91 15.10
N VAL A 119 -6.33 2.19 15.16
CA VAL A 119 -6.05 1.16 16.16
C VAL A 119 -4.57 1.25 16.53
N PRO A 120 -4.16 1.00 17.78
CA PRO A 120 -2.75 0.92 18.14
C PRO A 120 -2.01 -0.11 17.29
N ARG A 121 -0.78 0.23 16.89
CA ARG A 121 0.00 -0.60 15.97
C ARG A 121 0.25 -2.01 16.51
N GLN A 122 0.41 -2.17 17.82
CA GLN A 122 0.66 -3.47 18.43
C GLN A 122 -0.56 -4.41 18.31
N ASP A 123 -1.77 -3.86 18.26
CA ASP A 123 -3.01 -4.63 18.28
C ASP A 123 -3.58 -4.89 16.87
N VAL A 124 -3.06 -4.19 15.84
CA VAL A 124 -3.59 -4.23 14.46
C VAL A 124 -3.71 -5.65 13.89
N ARG A 125 -2.80 -6.56 14.24
CA ARG A 125 -2.84 -7.95 13.76
C ARG A 125 -4.00 -8.71 14.38
N GLY A 126 -4.19 -8.56 15.69
CA GLY A 126 -5.31 -9.17 16.42
C GLY A 126 -6.64 -8.59 15.96
N VAL A 127 -6.72 -7.27 15.77
CA VAL A 127 -7.93 -6.61 15.26
C VAL A 127 -8.29 -7.09 13.85
N ARG A 128 -7.33 -7.17 12.92
CA ARG A 128 -7.61 -7.69 11.56
C ARG A 128 -8.12 -9.13 11.57
N ALA A 129 -7.54 -9.98 12.42
CA ALA A 129 -7.98 -11.36 12.57
C ALA A 129 -9.39 -11.45 13.19
N ALA A 130 -9.66 -10.64 14.22
CA ALA A 130 -10.98 -10.56 14.85
C ALA A 130 -12.06 -10.16 13.84
N LEU A 131 -11.81 -9.10 13.06
CA LEU A 131 -12.78 -8.60 12.07
C LEU A 131 -13.00 -9.60 10.93
N GLY A 132 -11.95 -10.23 10.43
CA GLY A 132 -12.05 -11.21 9.35
C GLY A 132 -12.74 -12.52 9.74
N SER A 133 -12.72 -12.88 11.03
CA SER A 133 -13.36 -14.10 11.55
C SER A 133 -14.77 -13.86 12.09
N TRP A 134 -15.20 -12.61 12.23
CA TRP A 134 -16.45 -12.29 12.92
C TRP A 134 -17.63 -12.15 11.96
N ILE A 135 -18.76 -12.72 12.39
CA ILE A 135 -20.06 -12.62 11.71
C ILE A 135 -21.08 -12.24 12.78
N GLY A 136 -21.75 -11.11 12.58
CA GLY A 136 -22.81 -10.60 13.45
C GLY A 136 -24.19 -10.67 12.82
N ARG A 137 -25.19 -10.30 13.60
CA ARG A 137 -26.56 -10.06 13.13
C ARG A 137 -27.01 -8.70 13.65
N VAL A 138 -27.60 -7.91 12.77
CA VAL A 138 -28.15 -6.58 13.06
C VAL A 138 -29.54 -6.47 12.44
N GLU A 139 -30.36 -5.55 12.90
CA GLU A 139 -31.64 -5.30 12.24
C GLU A 139 -31.38 -4.72 10.84
N GLY A 140 -32.17 -5.13 9.86
CA GLY A 140 -32.00 -4.67 8.48
C GLY A 140 -32.14 -3.15 8.36
N GLU A 141 -33.03 -2.55 9.14
CA GLU A 141 -33.29 -1.10 9.19
C GLU A 141 -32.01 -0.31 9.45
N ASP A 142 -31.19 -0.75 10.41
CA ASP A 142 -29.94 -0.09 10.79
C ASP A 142 -28.87 -0.08 9.68
N VAL A 143 -29.00 -0.97 8.68
CA VAL A 143 -28.05 -1.10 7.56
C VAL A 143 -28.71 -0.81 6.21
N GLY A 144 -29.91 -0.21 6.23
CA GLY A 144 -30.66 0.19 5.05
C GLY A 144 -31.15 -0.98 4.20
N VAL A 145 -31.44 -2.14 4.82
CA VAL A 145 -32.09 -3.28 4.16
C VAL A 145 -33.46 -3.53 4.76
N GLU A 146 -34.49 -3.51 3.92
CA GLU A 146 -35.83 -3.90 4.33
C GLU A 146 -35.88 -5.41 4.63
N GLY A 147 -36.28 -5.75 5.85
CA GLY A 147 -36.33 -7.13 6.35
C GLY A 147 -35.78 -7.23 7.76
N GLY A 148 -36.07 -8.33 8.46
CA GLY A 148 -35.65 -8.55 9.84
C GLY A 148 -34.13 -8.68 10.03
N LYS A 149 -33.68 -9.45 11.02
CA LYS A 149 -32.26 -9.58 11.34
C LYS A 149 -31.43 -10.05 10.13
N VAL A 150 -30.48 -9.21 9.70
CA VAL A 150 -29.55 -9.47 8.60
C VAL A 150 -28.19 -9.90 9.16
N GLY A 151 -27.59 -10.92 8.55
CA GLY A 151 -26.21 -11.32 8.86
C GLY A 151 -25.21 -10.33 8.28
N VAL A 152 -24.27 -9.85 9.08
CA VAL A 152 -23.26 -8.87 8.66
C VAL A 152 -21.86 -9.36 9.01
N ALA A 153 -20.89 -9.01 8.18
CA ALA A 153 -19.48 -9.33 8.37
C ALA A 153 -18.60 -8.17 7.92
N TRP A 154 -17.43 -8.05 8.55
CA TRP A 154 -16.45 -7.02 8.20
C TRP A 154 -15.52 -7.51 7.10
N LYS A 155 -15.42 -6.73 6.03
CA LYS A 155 -14.40 -6.91 5.00
C LYS A 155 -13.30 -5.86 5.20
N VAL A 156 -12.08 -6.30 5.46
CA VAL A 156 -10.92 -5.40 5.55
C VAL A 156 -10.42 -5.10 4.13
N LEU A 157 -10.61 -3.87 3.66
CA LEU A 157 -10.17 -3.43 2.34
C LEU A 157 -8.69 -3.07 2.32
N GLY A 158 -8.18 -2.44 3.38
CA GLY A 158 -6.82 -1.92 3.41
C GLY A 158 -6.34 -1.56 4.81
N GLY A 159 -5.02 -1.41 4.95
CA GLY A 159 -4.35 -1.07 6.19
C GLY A 159 -3.06 -0.32 5.95
N ALA A 160 -2.87 0.85 6.57
CA ALA A 160 -1.65 1.65 6.44
C ALA A 160 -1.20 2.23 7.80
N GLY A 161 0.12 2.36 7.98
CA GLY A 161 0.70 3.00 9.18
C GLY A 161 0.58 4.52 9.19
N VAL A 162 0.17 5.11 8.07
CA VAL A 162 -0.09 6.55 7.89
C VAL A 162 -1.37 6.72 7.08
N LEU A 163 -2.17 7.73 7.39
CA LEU A 163 -3.44 8.01 6.68
C LEU A 163 -3.22 8.22 5.18
N GLY A 164 -2.16 8.94 4.79
CA GLY A 164 -1.81 9.15 3.38
C GLY A 164 -1.32 7.90 2.62
N GLY A 165 -1.18 6.77 3.31
CA GLY A 165 -0.86 5.48 2.69
C GLY A 165 -2.10 4.61 2.39
N MET A 166 -3.30 5.07 2.76
CA MET A 166 -4.55 4.31 2.68
C MET A 166 -5.38 4.63 1.42
N GLY A 167 -4.75 4.78 0.27
CA GLY A 167 -5.42 5.30 -0.94
C GLY A 167 -5.17 6.80 -1.11
N GLY A 168 -5.56 7.35 -2.26
CA GLY A 168 -5.40 8.77 -2.54
C GLY A 168 -6.08 9.57 -1.44
N GLY A 169 -5.36 10.44 -0.73
CA GLY A 169 -5.85 11.12 0.48
C GLY A 169 -7.17 11.91 0.34
N GLU A 170 -7.68 12.03 -0.88
CA GLU A 170 -8.99 12.54 -1.27
C GLU A 170 -10.15 11.67 -0.72
N GLU A 171 -10.03 10.34 -0.69
CA GLU A 171 -11.13 9.49 -0.19
C GLU A 171 -11.38 9.64 1.33
N VAL A 172 -10.35 10.08 2.06
CA VAL A 172 -10.37 10.21 3.52
C VAL A 172 -10.84 11.60 3.97
N PHE A 173 -10.56 12.65 3.19
CA PHE A 173 -10.81 14.06 3.56
C PHE A 173 -11.54 14.91 2.51
N GLY A 174 -11.86 14.35 1.34
CA GLY A 174 -12.73 14.94 0.32
C GLY A 174 -14.19 14.85 0.71
#